data_AF-E6N4M5-F1
#
_entry.id   AF-E6N4M5-F1
#
_cell.length_a   1.000
_cell.length_b   1.000
_cell.length_c   1.000
_cell.angle_alpha   90.00
_cell.angle_beta   90.00
_cell.angle_gamma   90.00
#
_symmetry.space_group_name_H-M   'P 1'
#
loop_
_entity.id
_entity.type
_entity.pdbx_description
1 polymer ?
#
loop_
_entity_poly.entity_id
_entity_poly.type
_entity_poly.pdbx_seq_one_letter_code
_entity_poly.pdbx_strand_id
1 'polypeptide(L)'
;MELRWVAVVLLTLFIWGVWGVVARVGASALGWRDSAAVAAIGHMIVSLMFIISSRAQVIPASQAWFAALLAGALGFLGAVAFYLALDLNPSSIVVVATSLYPLVTLILSYLFFNEALTLRQIIGVAFALTALVLISGE
;
A
#
# COMPACT_ATOMS: atom_id res chain seq x y z
N MET A 1 14.81 19.64 -7.97
CA MET A 1 14.03 18.38 -7.96
C MET A 1 14.30 17.65 -9.26
N GLU A 2 14.88 16.44 -9.23
CA GLU A 2 15.15 15.69 -10.46
C GLU A 2 13.85 15.19 -11.09
N LEU A 3 13.54 15.52 -12.35
CA LEU A 3 12.29 15.08 -13.02
C LEU A 3 12.09 13.55 -13.01
N ARG A 4 13.18 12.78 -12.86
CA ARG A 4 13.18 11.31 -12.89
C ARG A 4 12.37 10.68 -11.75
N TRP A 5 12.46 11.20 -10.52
CA TRP A 5 11.72 10.61 -9.40
C TRP A 5 10.21 10.87 -9.51
N VAL A 6 9.83 12.06 -10.03
CA VAL A 6 8.42 12.41 -10.24
C VAL A 6 7.77 11.45 -11.23
N ALA A 7 8.46 11.13 -12.34
CA ALA A 7 7.97 10.17 -13.32
C ALA A 7 7.74 8.77 -12.70
N VAL A 8 8.65 8.29 -11.85
CA VAL A 8 8.50 7.00 -11.17
C VAL A 8 7.32 7.03 -10.20
N VAL A 9 7.13 8.11 -9.45
CA VAL A 9 5.98 8.25 -8.53
C VAL A 9 4.66 8.27 -9.31
N LEU A 10 4.59 8.99 -10.43
CA LEU A 10 3.39 9.01 -11.28
C LEU A 10 3.10 7.63 -11.87
N LEU A 11 4.14 6.89 -12.28
CA LEU A 11 3.98 5.51 -12.75
C LEU A 11 3.46 4.60 -11.63
N THR A 12 4.00 4.71 -10.42
CA THR A 12 3.51 3.95 -9.25
C THR A 12 2.05 4.27 -8.95
N LEU A 13 1.67 5.55 -8.94
CA LEU A 13 0.28 5.98 -8.76
C LEU A 13 -0.64 5.38 -9.80
N PHE A 14 -0.23 5.37 -11.07
CA PHE A 14 -1.00 4.76 -12.15
C PHE A 14 -1.16 3.25 -11.96
N ILE A 15 -0.06 2.53 -11.67
CA ILE A 15 -0.07 1.08 -11.44
C ILE A 15 -0.98 0.73 -10.25
N TRP A 16 -0.88 1.47 -9.15
CA TRP A 16 -1.71 1.24 -7.96
C TRP A 16 -3.19 1.57 -8.20
N GLY A 17 -3.48 2.60 -8.99
CA GLY A 17 -4.84 2.91 -9.42
C GLY A 17 -5.47 1.79 -10.25
N VAL A 18 -4.73 1.28 -11.24
CA VAL A 18 -5.18 0.13 -12.06
C VAL A 18 -5.32 -1.12 -11.20
N TRP A 19 -4.38 -1.38 -10.30
CA TRP A 19 -4.43 -2.50 -9.36
C TRP A 19 -5.71 -2.48 -8.52
N GLY A 20 -6.11 -1.33 -7.96
CA GLY A 20 -7.33 -1.23 -7.15
C GLY A 20 -8.59 -1.64 -7.92
N VAL A 21 -8.69 -1.29 -9.21
CA VAL A 21 -9.81 -1.69 -10.08
C VAL A 21 -9.78 -3.19 -10.38
N VAL A 22 -8.62 -3.75 -10.72
CA VAL A 22 -8.48 -5.18 -11.03
C VAL A 22 -8.72 -6.03 -9.78
N ALA A 23 -8.21 -5.61 -8.63
CA ALA A 23 -8.42 -6.26 -7.33
C ALA A 23 -9.91 -6.33 -6.97
N ARG A 24 -10.65 -5.24 -7.21
CA ARG A 24 -12.12 -5.21 -7.04
C ARG A 24 -12.80 -6.24 -7.94
N VAL A 25 -12.45 -6.31 -9.22
CA VAL A 25 -13.05 -7.27 -10.16
C VAL A 25 -12.87 -8.70 -9.65
N GLY A 26 -11.64 -9.06 -9.23
CA GLY A 26 -11.36 -10.35 -8.60
C GLY A 26 -12.21 -10.58 -7.35
N ALA A 27 -12.18 -9.63 -6.41
CA ALA A 27 -12.91 -9.69 -5.15
C ALA A 27 -14.41 -9.95 -5.35
N SER A 28 -15.03 -9.23 -6.28
CA SER A 28 -16.46 -9.39 -6.59
C SER A 28 -16.82 -10.72 -7.28
N ALA A 29 -15.87 -11.34 -7.99
CA ALA A 29 -16.12 -12.55 -8.76
C ALA A 29 -15.81 -13.84 -7.99
N LEU A 30 -14.78 -13.81 -7.14
CA LEU A 30 -14.26 -14.99 -6.43
C LEU A 30 -14.54 -14.94 -4.91
N GLY A 31 -14.91 -13.78 -4.37
CA GLY A 31 -14.89 -13.52 -2.93
C GLY A 31 -13.49 -13.19 -2.43
N TRP A 32 -13.41 -12.60 -1.24
CA TRP A 32 -12.15 -12.05 -0.73
C TRP A 32 -11.06 -13.08 -0.45
N ARG A 33 -11.42 -14.29 0.01
CA ARG A 33 -10.45 -15.35 0.38
C ARG A 33 -9.71 -15.85 -0.86
N ASP A 34 -10.48 -16.23 -1.89
CA ASP A 34 -9.93 -16.74 -3.14
C ASP A 34 -9.18 -15.66 -3.90
N SER A 35 -9.69 -14.42 -3.88
CA SER A 35 -8.99 -13.27 -4.46
C SER A 35 -7.66 -12.99 -3.79
N ALA A 36 -7.62 -13.01 -2.45
CA ALA A 36 -6.38 -12.84 -1.70
C ALA A 36 -5.38 -13.99 -1.97
N ALA A 37 -5.85 -15.23 -2.07
CA ALA A 37 -5.02 -16.39 -2.39
C ALA A 37 -4.43 -16.30 -3.81
N VAL A 38 -5.25 -15.97 -4.81
CA VAL A 38 -4.79 -15.79 -6.20
C VAL A 38 -3.85 -14.59 -6.30
N ALA A 39 -4.13 -13.50 -5.59
CA ALA A 39 -3.22 -12.35 -5.50
C ALA A 39 -1.88 -12.72 -4.85
N ALA A 40 -1.86 -13.62 -3.87
CA ALA A 40 -0.63 -14.15 -3.27
C ALA A 40 0.26 -14.83 -4.33
N ILE A 41 -0.35 -15.64 -5.19
CA ILE A 41 0.34 -16.32 -6.29
C ILE A 41 0.91 -15.28 -7.27
N GLY A 42 0.11 -14.28 -7.64
CA GLY A 42 0.54 -13.19 -8.50
C GLY A 42 1.74 -12.42 -7.92
N HIS A 43 1.68 -12.04 -6.64
CA HIS A 43 2.79 -11.41 -5.95
C HIS A 43 4.03 -12.30 -5.93
N MET A 44 3.89 -13.58 -5.61
CA MET A 44 5.01 -14.53 -5.59
C MET A 44 5.71 -14.61 -6.95
N ILE A 45 4.95 -14.69 -8.05
CA ILE A 45 5.51 -14.73 -9.41
C ILE A 45 6.34 -13.46 -9.67
N VAL A 46 5.78 -12.28 -9.44
CA VAL A 46 6.47 -11.01 -9.68
C VAL A 46 7.70 -10.84 -8.78
N SER A 47 7.59 -11.22 -7.50
CA SER A 47 8.70 -11.17 -6.55
C SER A 47 9.84 -12.10 -6.94
N LEU A 48 9.55 -13.33 -7.38
CA LEU A 48 10.56 -14.27 -7.85
C LEU A 48 11.25 -13.76 -9.13
N MET A 49 10.47 -13.25 -10.09
CA MET A 49 11.02 -12.61 -11.29
C MET A 49 11.96 -11.46 -10.93
N PHE A 50 11.59 -10.63 -9.97
CA PHE A 50 12.43 -9.54 -9.49
C PHE A 50 13.73 -10.05 -8.85
N ILE A 51 13.67 -11.03 -7.95
CA ILE A 51 14.87 -11.59 -7.28
C ILE A 51 15.85 -12.14 -8.32
N ILE A 52 15.36 -12.92 -9.29
CA ILE A 52 16.20 -13.54 -10.33
C ILE A 52 16.81 -12.48 -11.26
N SER A 53 16.03 -11.49 -11.69
CA SER A 53 16.48 -10.49 -12.66
C SER A 53 17.34 -9.36 -12.05
N SER A 54 17.12 -9.02 -10.78
CA SER A 54 17.80 -7.91 -10.09
C SER A 54 19.20 -8.24 -9.58
N ARG A 55 19.57 -9.53 -9.53
CA ARG A 55 20.81 -10.01 -8.87
C ARG A 55 20.90 -9.62 -7.39
N ALA A 56 19.77 -9.41 -6.72
CA ALA A 56 19.72 -9.07 -5.31
C ALA A 56 20.35 -10.18 -4.45
N GLN A 57 21.22 -9.80 -3.52
CA GLN A 57 21.85 -10.71 -2.56
C GLN A 57 20.95 -10.83 -1.33
N VAL A 58 20.11 -11.88 -1.24
CA VAL A 58 19.08 -12.04 -0.18
C VAL A 58 19.65 -12.58 1.13
N ILE A 59 20.90 -12.23 1.46
CA ILE A 59 21.64 -12.80 2.59
C ILE A 59 21.13 -12.18 3.91
N PRO A 60 20.61 -12.99 4.87
CA PRO A 60 20.22 -12.49 6.18
C PRO A 60 21.45 -12.02 6.95
N ALA A 61 21.61 -10.71 7.10
CA ALA A 61 22.87 -10.14 7.62
C ALA A 61 22.68 -9.06 8.69
N SER A 62 21.47 -8.58 8.94
CA SER A 62 21.25 -7.44 9.83
C SER A 62 19.80 -7.28 10.26
N GLN A 63 19.58 -6.42 11.26
CA GLN A 63 18.24 -5.95 11.65
C GLN A 63 17.48 -5.29 10.48
N ALA A 64 18.20 -4.65 9.54
CA ALA A 64 17.59 -4.07 8.35
C ALA A 64 17.00 -5.14 7.41
N TRP A 65 17.63 -6.32 7.34
CA TRP A 65 17.07 -7.46 6.59
C TRP A 65 15.74 -7.91 7.19
N PHE A 66 15.67 -8.05 8.52
CA PHE A 66 14.42 -8.41 9.20
C PHE A 66 13.35 -7.33 9.08
N ALA A 67 13.73 -6.04 9.12
CA ALA A 67 12.81 -4.93 8.87
C ALA A 67 12.23 -4.99 7.45
N ALA A 68 13.04 -5.29 6.43
CA ALA A 68 12.57 -5.47 5.05
C ALA A 68 11.64 -6.69 4.92
N LEU A 69 11.96 -7.81 5.56
CA LEU A 69 11.11 -9.00 5.59
C LEU A 69 9.76 -8.68 6.26
N LEU A 70 9.79 -8.01 7.41
CA LEU A 70 8.59 -7.60 8.13
C LEU A 70 7.74 -6.62 7.32
N ALA A 71 8.36 -5.67 6.62
CA ALA A 71 7.65 -4.76 5.73
C ALA A 71 6.92 -5.51 4.61
N GLY A 72 7.54 -6.53 4.01
CA GLY A 72 6.90 -7.39 3.02
C GLY A 72 5.73 -8.19 3.60
N ALA A 73 5.91 -8.80 4.77
CA ALA A 73 4.87 -9.57 5.46
C ALA A 73 3.67 -8.70 5.85
N LEU A 74 3.91 -7.53 6.43
CA LEU A 74 2.86 -6.55 6.78
C LEU A 74 2.17 -5.99 5.54
N GLY A 75 2.92 -5.74 4.46
CA GLY A 75 2.36 -5.30 3.19
C GLY A 75 1.37 -6.32 2.62
N PHE A 76 1.73 -7.60 2.63
CA PHE A 76 0.83 -8.65 2.17
C PHE A 76 -0.35 -8.89 3.12
N LEU A 77 -0.13 -8.85 4.44
CA LEU A 77 -1.20 -8.93 5.43
C LEU A 77 -2.21 -7.78 5.25
N GLY A 78 -1.71 -6.57 4.98
CA GLY A 78 -2.53 -5.42 4.60
C GLY A 78 -3.33 -5.66 3.32
N ALA A 79 -2.74 -6.31 2.31
CA ALA A 79 -3.46 -6.70 1.09
C ALA A 79 -4.60 -7.69 1.38
N VAL A 80 -4.40 -8.68 2.26
CA VAL A 80 -5.48 -9.60 2.69
C VAL A 80 -6.62 -8.83 3.36
N ALA A 81 -6.30 -7.92 4.28
CA ALA A 81 -7.28 -7.07 4.94
C ALA A 81 -8.01 -6.14 3.94
N PHE A 82 -7.30 -5.66 2.92
CA PHE A 82 -7.89 -4.86 1.84
C PHE A 82 -8.91 -5.65 1.02
N TYR A 83 -8.63 -6.91 0.66
CA TYR A 83 -9.61 -7.75 -0.04
C TYR A 83 -10.86 -8.01 0.81
N LEU A 84 -10.70 -8.24 2.12
CA LEU A 84 -11.84 -8.34 3.03
C LEU A 84 -12.63 -7.02 3.08
N ALA A 85 -11.95 -5.87 3.11
CA ALA A 85 -12.63 -4.58 3.10
C ALA A 85 -13.43 -4.34 1.80
N LEU A 86 -12.91 -4.76 0.64
CA LEU A 86 -13.61 -4.71 -0.65
C LEU A 86 -14.85 -5.59 -0.72
N ASP A 87 -14.90 -6.66 0.09
CA ASP A 87 -16.08 -7.52 0.23
C ASP A 87 -17.16 -6.86 1.10
N LEU A 88 -16.74 -6.04 2.07
CA LEU A 88 -17.63 -5.37 3.02
C LEU A 88 -18.17 -4.03 2.51
N ASN A 89 -17.43 -3.33 1.65
CA ASN A 89 -17.76 -1.96 1.23
C ASN A 89 -17.39 -1.69 -0.24
N PRO A 90 -18.03 -0.69 -0.88
CA PRO A 90 -17.66 -0.26 -2.22
C PRO A 90 -16.18 0.08 -2.35
N SER A 91 -15.56 -0.32 -3.47
CA SER A 91 -14.15 -0.06 -3.74
C SER A 91 -13.80 1.43 -3.76
N SER A 92 -14.74 2.30 -4.15
CA SER A 92 -14.55 3.76 -4.11
C SER A 92 -14.26 4.26 -2.70
N ILE A 93 -14.93 3.70 -1.68
CA ILE A 93 -14.71 4.03 -0.27
C ILE A 93 -13.42 3.38 0.23
N VAL A 94 -13.26 2.07 -0.02
CA VAL A 94 -12.11 1.29 0.50
C VAL A 94 -10.78 1.80 -0.02
N VAL A 95 -10.65 2.06 -1.34
CA VAL A 95 -9.41 2.54 -1.95
C VAL A 95 -9.03 3.92 -1.40
N VAL A 96 -9.99 4.82 -1.23
CA VAL A 96 -9.73 6.18 -0.73
C VAL A 96 -9.37 6.15 0.75
N ALA A 97 -10.11 5.38 1.56
CA ALA A 97 -9.83 5.22 2.99
C ALA A 97 -8.45 4.63 3.24
N THR A 98 -8.10 3.56 2.51
CA THR A 98 -6.79 2.91 2.67
C THR A 98 -5.63 3.74 2.13
N SER A 99 -5.87 4.67 1.19
CA SER A 99 -4.86 5.63 0.72
C SER A 99 -4.40 6.62 1.80
N LEU A 100 -5.08 6.66 2.96
CA LEU A 100 -4.65 7.42 4.14
C LEU A 100 -3.60 6.70 5.01
N TYR A 101 -3.10 5.52 4.61
CA TYR A 101 -2.00 4.86 5.33
C TYR A 101 -0.78 5.76 5.61
N PRO A 102 -0.44 6.80 4.80
CA PRO A 102 0.65 7.72 5.15
C PRO A 102 0.44 8.46 6.47
N LEU A 103 -0.81 8.61 6.94
CA LEU A 103 -1.11 9.17 8.27
C LEU A 103 -0.59 8.26 9.38
N VAL A 104 -0.82 6.95 9.23
CA VAL A 104 -0.29 5.95 10.17
C VAL A 104 1.23 5.97 10.14
N THR A 105 1.84 6.00 8.95
CA THR A 105 3.30 6.12 8.81
C THR A 105 3.83 7.37 9.49
N LEU A 106 3.18 8.52 9.33
CA LEU A 106 3.59 9.78 9.94
C LEU A 106 3.55 9.73 11.48
N ILE A 107 2.49 9.14 12.05
CA ILE A 107 2.37 8.94 13.50
C ILE A 107 3.45 7.98 14.00
N LEU A 108 3.64 6.83 13.34
CA LEU A 108 4.67 5.86 13.71
C LEU A 108 6.07 6.47 13.59
N SER A 109 6.32 7.30 12.57
CA SER A 109 7.60 7.98 12.43
C SER A 109 7.89 8.95 13.56
N TYR A 110 6.88 9.72 13.98
CA TYR A 110 7.00 10.57 15.16
C TYR A 110 7.31 9.75 16.42
N LEU A 111 6.61 8.62 16.64
CA LEU A 111 6.76 7.80 17.84
C LEU A 111 8.08 7.02 17.90
N PHE A 112 8.54 6.44 16.79
CA PHE A 112 9.70 5.55 16.77
C PHE A 112 11.00 6.23 16.36
N PHE A 113 10.93 7.27 15.52
CA PHE A 113 12.11 7.98 15.00
C PHE A 113 12.28 9.38 15.59
N ASN A 114 11.39 9.81 16.50
CA ASN A 114 11.39 11.15 17.10
C ASN A 114 11.39 12.30 16.07
N GLU A 115 10.83 12.05 14.89
CA GLU A 115 10.72 13.06 13.83
C GLU A 115 9.58 14.04 14.16
N ALA A 116 9.90 15.29 14.46
CA ALA A 116 8.90 16.31 14.77
C ALA A 116 7.96 16.55 13.58
N LEU A 117 6.65 16.49 13.83
CA LEU A 117 5.65 16.80 12.82
C LEU A 117 5.63 18.29 12.51
N THR A 118 5.85 18.64 11.25
CA THR A 118 5.75 20.02 10.80
C THR A 118 4.28 20.45 10.72
N LEU A 119 4.01 21.74 10.93
CA LEU A 119 2.66 22.30 10.75
C LEU A 119 2.09 22.02 9.35
N ARG A 120 2.95 22.00 8.33
CA ARG A 120 2.57 21.67 6.94
C ARG A 120 2.07 20.23 6.80
N GLN A 121 2.73 19.27 7.45
CA GLN A 121 2.28 17.88 7.45
C GLN A 121 0.92 17.76 8.15
N ILE A 122 0.74 18.41 9.30
CA ILE A 122 -0.54 18.41 10.03
C ILE A 122 -1.68 18.97 9.17
N ILE A 123 -1.46 20.10 8.49
CA ILE A 123 -2.44 20.66 7.55
C ILE A 123 -2.73 19.69 6.40
N GLY A 124 -1.69 19.05 5.85
CA GLY A 124 -1.85 18.02 4.82
C GLY A 124 -2.70 16.84 5.29
N VAL A 125 -2.49 16.38 6.52
CA VAL A 125 -3.31 15.34 7.17
C VAL A 125 -4.77 15.79 7.26
N ALA A 126 -5.02 17.02 7.71
CA ALA A 126 -6.37 17.56 7.81
C ALA A 126 -7.06 17.60 6.43
N PHE A 127 -6.37 18.04 5.38
CA PHE A 127 -6.92 18.02 4.02
C PHE A 127 -7.17 16.61 3.49
N ALA A 128 -6.27 15.66 3.77
CA ALA A 128 -6.48 14.27 3.36
C ALA A 128 -7.71 13.64 4.02
N LEU A 129 -7.94 13.92 5.31
CA LEU A 129 -9.13 13.48 6.04
C LEU A 129 -10.41 14.14 5.50
N THR A 130 -10.39 15.45 5.22
CA THR A 130 -11.52 16.14 4.60
C THR A 130 -11.83 15.56 3.22
N ALA A 131 -10.81 15.30 2.39
CA ALA A 131 -10.98 14.69 1.08
C ALA A 131 -11.59 13.28 1.20
N LEU A 132 -11.15 12.47 2.16
CA LEU A 132 -11.79 11.17 2.45
C LEU A 132 -13.27 11.36 2.74
N VAL A 133 -13.63 12.20 3.72
CA VAL A 133 -15.04 12.42 4.10
C VAL A 133 -15.89 12.88 2.92
N LEU A 134 -15.36 13.77 2.07
CA LEU A 134 -16.08 14.26 0.89
C LEU A 134 -16.25 13.20 -0.21
N ILE A 135 -15.28 12.29 -0.38
CA ILE A 135 -15.34 11.24 -1.40
C ILE A 135 -16.12 10.01 -0.91
N SER A 136 -16.03 9.71 0.40
CA SER A 136 -16.70 8.56 1.02
C SER A 136 -18.07 8.89 1.61
N GLY A 137 -18.42 10.17 1.73
CA GLY A 137 -19.74 10.60 2.16
C GLY A 137 -20.78 10.20 1.13
N GLU A 138 -21.79 9.45 1.58
CA GLU A 138 -23.02 9.25 0.81
C GLU A 138 -23.83 10.54 0.71
#